data_AF-A0A1V6PL37-F1
#
_entry.id   AF-A0A1V6PL37-F1
#
_cell.length_a   1.000
_cell.length_b   1.000
_cell.length_c   1.000
_cell.angle_alpha   90.00
_cell.angle_beta   90.00
_cell.angle_gamma   90.00
#
_symmetry.space_group_name_H-M   'P 1'
#
loop_
_entity.id
_entity.type
_entity.pdbx_description
1 polymer ?
#
loop_
_entity_poly.entity_id
_entity_poly.type
_entity_poly.pdbx_seq_one_letter_code
_entity_poly.pdbx_strand_id
1 'polypeptide(L)'
;MTGRSPGISDVCCTTTLPMPNGDDGVWDTRVLPIAEDQNLYSSPSFALFFNSPTVSLKNALLCSHLPQPILKDSMLSAEYSQTLSEPLTLKVSASFPYAVDLSLLLRGVVGTLYAPGTMHRPWLEMELIISSLNTSADNWLSRVPVELDFTTSKTNDSFVDQRTGLAFQFYTTKLVILQPCLCRLAEWPPSRLHLSDLCKRLATECVQAAGHVINLLPEDVGAVRLNNIGLWCFTLHHIMRSTAVLLVELLTRTQPGTSEAAALTKKLRISLRLLKDRSEVDNASQKAWHICSSILSRHGSIFGFGDDEF
;
A
#
# COMPACT_ATOMS: atom_id res chain seq x y z
N MET A 1 -9.69 27.43 -23.47
CA MET A 1 -9.71 26.10 -24.11
C MET A 1 -8.27 25.62 -24.15
N THR A 2 -7.82 24.58 -23.45
CA THR A 2 -8.39 23.23 -23.26
C THR A 2 -8.65 22.89 -21.78
N GLY A 3 -9.91 22.56 -21.44
CA GLY A 3 -10.31 22.05 -20.14
C GLY A 3 -10.35 20.53 -20.15
N ARG A 4 -9.28 19.87 -19.67
CA ARG A 4 -9.34 18.46 -19.29
C ARG A 4 -9.45 18.39 -17.77
N SER A 5 -10.47 17.68 -17.30
CA SER A 5 -10.69 17.40 -15.88
C SER A 5 -9.57 16.47 -15.36
N PRO A 6 -8.96 16.71 -14.19
CA PRO A 6 -7.84 15.92 -13.66
C PRO A 6 -8.32 14.65 -12.95
N GLY A 7 -9.27 13.92 -13.54
CA GLY A 7 -9.82 12.71 -12.92
C GLY A 7 -10.37 11.74 -13.95
N ILE A 8 -9.87 10.50 -13.91
CA ILE A 8 -10.57 9.36 -14.51
C ILE A 8 -11.75 9.04 -13.58
N SER A 9 -12.95 9.26 -14.09
CA SER A 9 -14.20 8.79 -13.50
C SER A 9 -14.41 7.33 -13.92
N ASP A 10 -14.72 6.44 -12.96
CA ASP A 10 -15.07 5.03 -13.25
C ASP A 10 -16.30 4.92 -14.17
N VAL A 11 -17.09 5.99 -14.33
CA VAL A 11 -18.25 6.07 -15.23
C VAL A 11 -17.86 6.20 -16.72
N CYS A 12 -16.58 6.48 -17.02
CA CYS A 12 -16.08 6.63 -18.40
C CYS A 12 -15.10 5.54 -18.83
N CYS A 13 -14.86 4.53 -18.00
CA CYS A 13 -14.07 3.35 -18.37
C CYS A 13 -14.91 2.41 -19.25
N THR A 14 -15.00 2.71 -20.55
CA THR A 14 -15.56 1.80 -21.57
C THR A 14 -14.51 0.87 -22.18
N THR A 15 -13.24 1.01 -21.75
CA THR A 15 -12.16 0.14 -22.20
C THR A 15 -12.31 -1.21 -21.52
N THR A 16 -12.62 -2.23 -22.32
CA THR A 16 -12.53 -3.63 -21.90
C THR A 16 -11.12 -3.90 -21.38
N LEU A 17 -11.01 -4.64 -20.26
CA LEU A 17 -9.72 -5.03 -19.68
C LEU A 17 -8.83 -5.60 -20.80
N PRO A 18 -7.56 -5.17 -20.90
CA PRO A 18 -6.66 -5.71 -21.91
C PRO A 18 -6.59 -7.23 -21.71
N MET A 19 -7.01 -7.94 -22.75
CA MET A 19 -6.84 -9.38 -22.85
C MET A 19 -5.37 -9.70 -22.56
N PRO A 20 -5.03 -10.75 -21.80
CA PRO A 20 -3.64 -11.16 -21.61
C PRO A 20 -3.04 -11.45 -22.99
N ASN A 21 -2.19 -10.54 -23.48
CA ASN A 21 -1.44 -10.77 -24.70
C ASN A 21 -0.51 -11.95 -24.45
N GLY A 22 -0.68 -12.99 -25.26
CA GLY A 22 -0.13 -14.31 -25.02
C GLY A 22 1.39 -14.37 -25.10
N ASP A 23 1.97 -15.07 -24.13
CA ASP A 23 3.10 -15.94 -24.42
C ASP A 23 2.53 -17.24 -25.04
N ASP A 24 3.11 -17.56 -26.17
CA ASP A 24 2.91 -18.65 -27.11
C ASP A 24 2.52 -19.99 -26.45
N GLY A 25 1.24 -20.37 -26.57
CA GLY A 25 0.76 -21.70 -26.18
C GLY A 25 -0.75 -21.87 -26.05
N VAL A 26 -1.55 -20.80 -26.06
CA VAL A 26 -2.99 -20.88 -25.77
C VAL A 26 -3.83 -20.95 -27.06
N TRP A 27 -3.70 -22.04 -27.80
CA TRP A 27 -4.66 -22.42 -28.85
C TRP A 27 -5.06 -23.88 -28.71
N ASP A 28 -5.31 -24.35 -27.48
CA ASP A 28 -6.06 -25.61 -27.35
C ASP A 28 -7.55 -25.31 -27.57
N THR A 29 -8.09 -25.92 -28.62
CA THR A 29 -9.40 -25.62 -29.22
C THR A 29 -10.54 -26.24 -28.42
N ARG A 30 -10.51 -26.09 -27.09
CA ARG A 30 -11.49 -26.68 -26.16
C ARG A 30 -11.97 -25.74 -25.04
N VAL A 31 -11.62 -24.45 -25.08
CA VAL A 31 -12.10 -23.43 -24.11
C VAL A 31 -12.92 -22.32 -24.80
N LEU A 32 -13.69 -22.69 -25.82
CA LEU A 32 -14.80 -21.90 -26.33
C LEU A 32 -16.02 -22.84 -26.29
N PRO A 33 -16.95 -22.67 -25.32
CA PRO A 33 -17.72 -21.45 -25.15
C PRO A 33 -17.97 -21.07 -23.68
N ILE A 34 -17.21 -20.14 -23.12
CA ILE A 34 -17.58 -19.42 -21.88
C ILE A 34 -17.31 -17.90 -22.06
N ALA A 35 -17.51 -17.39 -23.28
CA ALA A 35 -17.28 -16.00 -23.63
C ALA A 35 -18.56 -15.25 -24.04
N GLU A 36 -19.75 -15.83 -23.84
CA GLU A 36 -21.02 -15.19 -24.21
C GLU A 36 -22.11 -15.22 -23.12
N ASP A 37 -21.78 -15.50 -21.85
CA ASP A 37 -22.79 -15.43 -20.78
C ASP A 37 -22.64 -14.18 -19.92
N GLN A 38 -23.29 -13.10 -20.36
CA GLN A 38 -23.31 -11.78 -19.70
C GLN A 38 -24.16 -11.75 -18.40
N ASN A 39 -24.65 -12.89 -17.90
CA ASN A 39 -25.60 -12.93 -16.78
C ASN A 39 -25.06 -13.45 -15.43
N LEU A 40 -23.76 -13.75 -15.30
CA LEU A 40 -23.20 -14.27 -14.04
C LEU A 40 -22.80 -13.20 -13.00
N TYR A 41 -22.90 -11.91 -13.33
CA TYR A 41 -22.67 -10.82 -12.36
C TYR A 41 -23.89 -10.47 -11.49
N SER A 42 -25.00 -11.20 -11.64
CA SER A 42 -26.20 -11.06 -10.81
C SER A 42 -26.25 -12.11 -9.70
N SER A 43 -25.12 -12.39 -9.04
CA SER A 43 -25.07 -13.25 -7.85
C SER A 43 -25.20 -12.41 -6.56
N PRO A 44 -26.01 -12.81 -5.56
CA PRO A 44 -26.27 -12.00 -4.36
C PRO A 44 -25.04 -11.74 -3.48
N SER A 45 -23.92 -12.40 -3.75
CA SER A 45 -22.66 -12.27 -3.00
C SER A 45 -21.90 -10.97 -3.27
N PHE A 46 -22.17 -10.29 -4.39
CA PHE A 46 -21.48 -9.03 -4.75
C PHE A 46 -22.25 -7.77 -4.27
N ALA A 47 -23.57 -7.90 -4.05
CA ALA A 47 -24.45 -6.80 -3.65
C ALA A 47 -24.29 -6.37 -2.17
N LEU A 48 -23.57 -7.15 -1.35
CA LEU A 48 -23.35 -6.82 0.07
C LEU A 48 -22.16 -5.88 0.31
N PHE A 49 -21.31 -5.62 -0.70
CA PHE A 49 -20.11 -4.79 -0.55
C PHE A 49 -20.31 -3.31 -0.89
N PHE A 50 -21.41 -2.96 -1.56
CA PHE A 50 -21.73 -1.58 -1.98
C PHE A 50 -23.02 -1.07 -1.33
N ASN A 51 -23.06 -1.02 -0.01
CA ASN A 51 -24.05 -0.21 0.71
C ASN A 51 -23.37 0.64 1.78
N SER A 52 -23.00 1.86 1.38
CA SER A 52 -23.00 3.00 2.29
C SER A 52 -23.84 4.12 1.65
N PRO A 53 -24.67 4.84 2.42
CA PRO A 53 -25.84 5.51 1.87
C PRO A 53 -25.46 6.88 1.33
N THR A 54 -25.42 7.04 0.01
CA THR A 54 -25.98 8.19 -0.70
C THR A 54 -26.00 7.87 -2.19
N VAL A 55 -27.05 8.36 -2.87
CA VAL A 55 -27.37 8.21 -4.30
C VAL A 55 -28.27 7.01 -4.63
N SER A 56 -29.56 7.30 -4.53
CA SER A 56 -30.69 6.52 -5.06
C SER A 56 -30.73 6.61 -6.59
N LEU A 57 -30.88 5.47 -7.27
CA LEU A 57 -31.40 5.45 -8.64
C LEU A 57 -32.50 4.38 -8.76
N LYS A 58 -33.74 4.87 -8.85
CA LYS A 58 -34.91 4.10 -9.28
C LYS A 58 -34.69 3.66 -10.73
N ASN A 59 -34.87 2.37 -11.01
CA ASN A 59 -35.62 1.80 -12.15
C ASN A 59 -35.26 0.32 -12.30
N ALA A 60 -36.00 -0.55 -11.60
CA ALA A 60 -35.98 -1.98 -11.82
C ALA A 60 -37.37 -2.41 -12.28
N LEU A 61 -37.56 -2.60 -13.59
CA LEU A 61 -38.67 -3.38 -14.14
C LEU A 61 -38.22 -4.07 -15.43
N LEU A 62 -38.72 -5.30 -15.60
CA LEU A 62 -38.68 -6.19 -16.77
C LEU A 62 -37.38 -6.98 -17.01
N CYS A 63 -37.32 -8.24 -16.55
CA CYS A 63 -37.85 -9.36 -17.33
C CYS A 63 -37.66 -10.69 -16.61
N SER A 64 -38.61 -11.57 -16.88
CA SER A 64 -38.93 -12.85 -16.27
C SER A 64 -38.50 -14.03 -17.16
N HIS A 65 -38.31 -15.18 -16.52
CA HIS A 65 -38.36 -16.58 -17.03
C HIS A 65 -37.05 -17.37 -17.24
N LEU A 66 -36.99 -18.50 -16.50
CA LEU A 66 -36.16 -19.73 -16.49
C LEU A 66 -35.94 -20.39 -17.88
N PRO A 67 -35.04 -21.40 -18.10
CA PRO A 67 -34.81 -22.59 -17.23
C PRO A 67 -33.38 -23.22 -17.13
N GLN A 68 -33.22 -24.09 -16.12
CA GLN A 68 -32.05 -24.95 -15.81
C GLN A 68 -31.82 -26.07 -16.84
N PRO A 69 -30.60 -26.65 -16.93
CA PRO A 69 -30.52 -28.12 -16.85
C PRO A 69 -29.26 -28.76 -16.21
N ILE A 70 -29.55 -29.70 -15.28
CA ILE A 70 -29.20 -31.15 -15.24
C ILE A 70 -27.71 -31.59 -15.34
N LEU A 71 -27.30 -32.16 -14.20
CA LEU A 71 -26.11 -32.96 -13.88
C LEU A 71 -26.04 -34.30 -14.64
N LYS A 72 -24.87 -34.69 -15.15
CA LYS A 72 -24.52 -36.11 -15.41
C LYS A 72 -23.06 -36.39 -15.10
N ASP A 73 -22.86 -37.36 -14.21
CA ASP A 73 -21.60 -38.02 -13.87
C ASP A 73 -20.99 -38.78 -15.05
N SER A 74 -19.66 -38.78 -15.14
CA SER A 74 -18.91 -40.00 -15.46
C SER A 74 -17.46 -39.84 -14.99
N MET A 75 -17.11 -40.58 -13.93
CA MET A 75 -15.74 -40.96 -13.62
C MET A 75 -15.14 -41.75 -14.80
N LEU A 76 -13.85 -41.52 -15.10
CA LEU A 76 -12.84 -42.57 -15.29
C LEU A 76 -11.44 -41.94 -15.22
N SER A 77 -10.52 -42.74 -14.72
CA SER A 77 -9.31 -42.41 -13.98
C SER A 77 -8.02 -42.29 -14.79
N ALA A 78 -7.03 -41.70 -14.11
CA ALA A 78 -5.60 -42.05 -14.09
C ALA A 78 -4.62 -41.27 -14.99
N GLU A 79 -3.93 -40.36 -14.32
CA GLU A 79 -2.46 -40.24 -14.21
C GLU A 79 -1.64 -39.62 -15.35
N TYR A 80 -0.66 -38.82 -14.88
CA TYR A 80 0.61 -38.43 -15.50
C TYR A 80 0.66 -37.03 -16.17
N SER A 81 0.97 -36.00 -15.37
CA SER A 81 2.24 -35.26 -15.45
C SER A 81 2.29 -34.09 -14.46
N GLN A 82 3.38 -34.03 -13.69
CA GLN A 82 3.77 -32.94 -12.82
C GLN A 82 4.00 -31.65 -13.61
N THR A 83 3.45 -30.52 -13.14
CA THR A 83 4.09 -29.22 -13.30
C THR A 83 3.97 -28.42 -12.01
N LEU A 84 5.14 -28.17 -11.41
CA LEU A 84 5.42 -27.40 -10.21
C LEU A 84 5.10 -25.90 -10.39
N SER A 85 3.86 -25.56 -10.74
CA SER A 85 3.38 -24.18 -10.90
C SER A 85 2.08 -23.90 -10.14
N GLU A 86 1.36 -24.95 -9.75
CA GLU A 86 0.09 -24.86 -9.04
C GLU A 86 0.14 -24.08 -7.69
N PRO A 87 1.19 -24.16 -6.85
CA PRO A 87 1.18 -23.44 -5.57
C PRO A 87 1.51 -21.94 -5.69
N LEU A 88 2.24 -21.48 -6.71
CA LEU A 88 2.59 -20.04 -6.82
C LEU A 88 1.44 -19.22 -7.40
N THR A 89 0.80 -19.73 -8.45
CA THR A 89 -0.29 -19.04 -9.14
C THR A 89 -1.49 -18.84 -8.22
N LEU A 90 -1.82 -19.87 -7.41
CA LEU A 90 -2.87 -19.80 -6.40
C LEU A 90 -2.58 -18.78 -5.28
N LYS A 91 -1.31 -18.60 -4.91
CA LYS A 91 -0.92 -17.65 -3.85
C LYS A 91 -1.02 -16.20 -4.31
N VAL A 92 -0.55 -15.90 -5.52
CA VAL A 92 -0.63 -14.55 -6.10
C VAL A 92 -2.08 -14.16 -6.36
N SER A 93 -2.91 -15.08 -6.86
CA SER A 93 -4.34 -14.82 -7.08
C SER A 93 -5.09 -14.55 -5.78
N ALA A 94 -4.67 -15.14 -4.65
CA ALA A 94 -5.34 -14.96 -3.36
C ALA A 94 -5.08 -13.58 -2.73
N SER A 95 -3.87 -13.01 -2.87
CA SER A 95 -3.56 -11.68 -2.32
C SER A 95 -4.03 -10.52 -3.20
N PHE A 96 -4.25 -10.77 -4.48
CA PHE A 96 -4.54 -9.73 -5.48
C PHE A 96 -5.79 -8.89 -5.15
N PRO A 97 -6.95 -9.44 -4.74
CA PRO A 97 -8.13 -8.63 -4.40
C PRO A 97 -7.83 -7.65 -3.26
N TYR A 98 -7.08 -8.07 -2.25
CA TYR A 98 -6.70 -7.23 -1.11
C TYR A 98 -5.76 -6.10 -1.51
N ALA A 99 -4.83 -6.35 -2.44
CA ALA A 99 -3.96 -5.33 -3.01
C ALA A 99 -4.72 -4.32 -3.88
N VAL A 100 -5.74 -4.76 -4.63
CA VAL A 100 -6.63 -3.86 -5.39
C VAL A 100 -7.43 -2.98 -4.44
N ASP A 101 -8.01 -3.54 -3.39
CA ASP A 101 -8.76 -2.80 -2.37
C ASP A 101 -7.92 -1.69 -1.71
N LEU A 102 -6.67 -1.98 -1.35
CA LEU A 102 -5.75 -0.96 -0.83
C LEU A 102 -5.43 0.13 -1.86
N SER A 103 -5.29 -0.24 -3.13
CA SER A 103 -5.02 0.72 -4.20
C SER A 103 -6.20 1.68 -4.39
N LEU A 104 -7.43 1.16 -4.32
CA LEU A 104 -8.66 1.94 -4.37
C LEU A 104 -8.79 2.87 -3.14
N LEU A 105 -8.47 2.36 -1.95
CA LEU A 105 -8.42 3.16 -0.73
C LEU A 105 -7.41 4.30 -0.86
N LEU A 106 -6.18 4.01 -1.29
CA LEU A 106 -5.14 5.00 -1.50
C LEU A 106 -5.56 6.06 -2.54
N ARG A 107 -6.19 5.65 -3.63
CA ARG A 107 -6.76 6.58 -4.64
C ARG A 107 -7.78 7.52 -4.00
N GLY A 108 -8.69 6.99 -3.18
CA GLY A 108 -9.66 7.79 -2.43
C GLY A 108 -9.01 8.76 -1.44
N VAL A 109 -7.96 8.32 -0.74
CA VAL A 109 -7.16 9.15 0.16
C VAL A 109 -6.55 10.32 -0.59
N VAL A 110 -5.88 10.06 -1.73
CA VAL A 110 -5.28 11.11 -2.56
C VAL A 110 -6.33 12.10 -3.06
N GLY A 111 -7.46 11.59 -3.55
CA GLY A 111 -8.58 12.42 -4.02
C GLY A 111 -9.27 13.24 -2.92
N THR A 112 -9.08 12.90 -1.65
CA THR A 112 -9.71 13.60 -0.52
C THR A 112 -8.74 14.54 0.19
N LEU A 113 -7.55 14.05 0.55
CA LEU A 113 -6.57 14.79 1.35
C LEU A 113 -5.69 15.71 0.52
N TYR A 114 -5.46 15.38 -0.76
CA TYR A 114 -4.49 16.05 -1.61
C TYR A 114 -5.12 16.65 -2.87
N ALA A 115 -6.44 16.74 -2.94
CA ALA A 115 -7.13 17.44 -4.03
C ALA A 115 -6.91 18.96 -3.93
N PRO A 116 -6.91 19.70 -5.05
CA PRO A 116 -6.67 21.14 -5.07
C PRO A 116 -7.61 21.95 -4.15
N GLY A 117 -8.87 21.51 -3.99
CA GLY A 117 -9.85 22.18 -3.13
C GLY A 117 -9.65 21.95 -1.62
N THR A 118 -8.77 21.03 -1.23
CA THR A 118 -8.59 20.63 0.17
C THR A 118 -7.88 21.71 0.99
N MET A 119 -7.09 22.59 0.35
CA MET A 119 -6.35 23.66 1.02
C MET A 119 -7.22 24.67 1.78
N HIS A 120 -8.51 24.77 1.42
CA HIS A 120 -9.44 25.72 2.05
C HIS A 120 -10.20 25.16 3.24
N ARG A 121 -10.04 23.87 3.56
CA ARG A 121 -10.77 23.25 4.66
C ARG A 121 -10.19 23.66 6.02
N PRO A 122 -11.03 23.92 7.02
CA PRO A 122 -10.56 24.14 8.38
C PRO A 122 -9.84 22.87 8.89
N TRP A 123 -8.81 23.05 9.70
CA TRP A 123 -7.98 21.93 10.14
C TRP A 123 -8.76 20.87 10.91
N LEU A 124 -9.71 21.28 11.75
CA LEU A 124 -10.52 20.34 12.53
C LEU A 124 -11.27 19.35 11.60
N GLU A 125 -11.77 19.83 10.46
CA GLU A 125 -12.39 18.97 9.45
C GLU A 125 -11.36 18.03 8.83
N MET A 126 -10.17 18.53 8.48
CA MET A 126 -9.08 17.70 7.94
C MET A 126 -8.67 16.59 8.90
N GLU A 127 -8.56 16.89 10.19
CA GLU A 127 -8.22 15.90 11.21
C GLU A 127 -9.27 14.78 11.31
N LEU A 128 -10.56 15.12 11.28
CA LEU A 128 -11.64 14.14 11.27
C LEU A 128 -11.60 13.27 10.01
N ILE A 129 -11.33 13.87 8.85
CA ILE A 129 -11.16 13.13 7.59
C ILE A 129 -9.98 12.17 7.68
N ILE A 130 -8.82 12.61 8.17
CA ILE A 130 -7.64 11.76 8.35
C ILE A 130 -7.96 10.60 9.28
N SER A 131 -8.61 10.86 10.41
CA SER A 131 -9.01 9.82 11.37
C SER A 131 -9.97 8.79 10.75
N SER A 132 -10.94 9.26 9.95
CA SER A 132 -11.89 8.38 9.24
C SER A 132 -11.20 7.51 8.18
N LEU A 133 -10.27 8.08 7.40
CA LEU A 133 -9.47 7.34 6.43
C LEU A 133 -8.54 6.32 7.11
N ASN A 134 -7.93 6.68 8.25
CA ASN A 134 -7.12 5.75 9.03
C ASN A 134 -7.95 4.57 9.55
N THR A 135 -9.14 4.86 10.09
CA THR A 135 -10.10 3.83 10.51
C THR A 135 -10.50 2.92 9.35
N SER A 136 -10.64 3.48 8.14
CA SER A 136 -10.94 2.70 6.93
C SER A 136 -9.80 1.75 6.55
N ALA A 137 -8.54 2.17 6.74
CA ALA A 137 -7.38 1.31 6.55
C ALA A 137 -7.34 0.20 7.62
N ASP A 138 -7.56 0.53 8.89
CA ASP A 138 -7.59 -0.47 9.97
C ASP A 138 -8.75 -1.48 9.79
N ASN A 139 -9.90 -1.02 9.31
CA ASN A 139 -11.02 -1.89 8.92
C ASN A 139 -10.69 -2.76 7.70
N TRP A 140 -9.83 -2.32 6.79
CA TRP A 140 -9.34 -3.17 5.71
C TRP A 140 -8.47 -4.30 6.28
N LEU A 141 -7.59 -3.99 7.23
CA LEU A 141 -6.70 -4.97 7.85
C LEU A 141 -7.47 -6.08 8.57
N SER A 142 -8.57 -5.75 9.24
CA SER A 142 -9.40 -6.75 9.94
C SER A 142 -10.12 -7.74 9.01
N ARG A 143 -10.18 -7.46 7.70
CA ARG A 143 -10.76 -8.37 6.69
C ARG A 143 -9.72 -9.26 6.01
N VAL A 144 -8.44 -9.04 6.28
CA VAL A 144 -7.36 -9.85 5.70
C VAL A 144 -7.43 -11.27 6.32
N PRO A 145 -7.43 -12.34 5.51
CA PRO A 145 -7.45 -13.71 6.00
C PRO A 145 -6.23 -14.01 6.87
N VAL A 146 -6.36 -14.94 7.81
CA VAL A 146 -5.28 -15.32 8.74
C VAL A 146 -4.03 -15.82 8.00
N GLU A 147 -4.20 -16.41 6.82
CA GLU A 147 -3.10 -16.87 5.98
C GLU A 147 -2.30 -15.71 5.39
N LEU A 148 -2.89 -14.53 5.24
CA LEU A 148 -2.26 -13.32 4.71
C LEU A 148 -2.01 -12.27 5.80
N ASP A 149 -2.34 -12.57 7.06
CA ASP A 149 -2.06 -11.70 8.18
C ASP A 149 -0.55 -11.54 8.37
N PHE A 150 -0.09 -10.29 8.26
CA PHE A 150 1.30 -9.89 8.41
C PHE A 150 1.59 -9.26 9.78
N THR A 151 0.59 -9.17 10.67
CA THR A 151 0.74 -8.59 12.01
C THR A 151 1.15 -9.62 13.06
N THR A 152 0.89 -10.91 12.80
CA THR A 152 1.20 -11.99 13.73
C THR A 152 2.50 -12.70 13.38
N SER A 153 3.31 -12.98 14.42
CA SER A 153 4.63 -13.64 14.28
C SER A 153 4.55 -15.14 13.93
N LYS A 154 3.34 -15.71 13.82
CA LYS A 154 3.13 -17.15 13.63
C LYS A 154 2.73 -17.41 12.20
N THR A 155 3.66 -17.58 11.29
CA THR A 155 3.23 -17.96 9.95
C THR A 155 4.18 -18.89 9.22
N ASN A 156 3.58 -19.93 8.62
CA ASN A 156 4.22 -20.82 7.68
C ASN A 156 4.82 -20.03 6.51
N ASP A 157 5.97 -20.50 6.00
CA ASP A 157 6.73 -19.88 4.91
C ASP A 157 5.98 -19.78 3.57
N SER A 158 4.81 -20.41 3.46
CA SER A 158 4.08 -20.54 2.20
C SER A 158 3.58 -19.22 1.60
N PHE A 159 3.38 -18.14 2.37
CA PHE A 159 2.83 -16.86 1.88
C PHE A 159 3.70 -15.63 2.19
N VAL A 160 4.99 -15.81 2.46
CA VAL A 160 5.87 -14.73 2.93
C VAL A 160 5.93 -13.54 1.96
N ASP A 161 6.05 -13.79 0.65
CA ASP A 161 6.13 -12.71 -0.34
C ASP A 161 4.81 -11.93 -0.44
N GLN A 162 3.67 -12.62 -0.43
CA GLN A 162 2.34 -12.01 -0.48
C GLN A 162 2.06 -11.16 0.75
N ARG A 163 2.39 -11.68 1.94
CA ARG A 163 2.27 -10.94 3.22
C ARG A 163 3.15 -9.70 3.22
N THR A 164 4.40 -9.84 2.77
CA THR A 164 5.35 -8.72 2.71
C THR A 164 4.85 -7.64 1.75
N GLY A 165 4.34 -8.03 0.58
CA GLY A 165 3.75 -7.10 -0.38
C GLY A 165 2.54 -6.35 0.17
N LEU A 166 1.60 -7.07 0.78
CA LEU A 166 0.41 -6.47 1.42
C LEU A 166 0.78 -5.57 2.59
N ALA A 167 1.70 -6.00 3.46
CA ALA A 167 2.20 -5.19 4.56
C ALA A 167 2.82 -3.89 4.05
N PHE A 168 3.66 -3.98 3.02
CA PHE A 168 4.30 -2.81 2.43
C PHE A 168 3.27 -1.83 1.88
N GLN A 169 2.30 -2.31 1.09
CA GLN A 169 1.24 -1.47 0.54
C GLN A 169 0.34 -0.86 1.63
N PHE A 170 0.04 -1.62 2.68
CA PHE A 170 -0.74 -1.15 3.81
C PHE A 170 -0.04 0.00 4.55
N TYR A 171 1.21 -0.21 4.99
CA TYR A 171 1.93 0.81 5.76
C TYR A 171 2.28 2.04 4.93
N THR A 172 2.57 1.89 3.63
CA THR A 172 2.75 3.04 2.73
C THR A 172 1.46 3.83 2.51
N THR A 173 0.29 3.16 2.53
CA THR A 173 -1.01 3.83 2.53
C THR A 173 -1.26 4.57 3.84
N LYS A 174 -0.96 3.95 5.00
CA LYS A 174 -1.01 4.64 6.31
C LYS A 174 -0.10 5.87 6.34
N LEU A 175 1.10 5.82 5.75
CA LEU A 175 1.96 6.99 5.63
C LEU A 175 1.28 8.13 4.88
N VAL A 176 0.62 7.85 3.75
CA VAL A 176 -0.09 8.88 2.97
C VAL A 176 -1.24 9.48 3.78
N ILE A 177 -1.99 8.67 4.52
CA ILE A 177 -3.11 9.14 5.35
C ILE A 177 -2.61 10.03 6.49
N LEU A 178 -1.57 9.59 7.21
CA LEU A 178 -1.18 10.14 8.51
C LEU A 178 -0.16 11.28 8.43
N GLN A 179 0.58 11.39 7.32
CA GLN A 179 1.64 12.38 7.13
C GLN A 179 1.20 13.84 7.38
N PRO A 180 -0.01 14.31 7.03
CA PRO A 180 -0.42 15.68 7.33
C PRO A 180 -0.40 16.03 8.81
N CYS A 181 -0.72 15.08 9.71
CA CYS A 181 -0.66 15.29 11.16
C CYS A 181 0.78 15.50 11.63
N LEU A 182 1.72 14.70 11.13
CA LEU A 182 3.14 14.85 11.45
C LEU A 182 3.71 16.18 10.94
N CYS A 183 3.42 16.55 9.69
CA CYS A 183 3.88 17.82 9.12
C CYS A 183 3.41 19.00 9.96
N ARG A 184 2.14 18.99 10.39
CA ARG A 184 1.61 20.04 11.25
C ARG A 184 2.29 20.12 12.61
N LEU A 185 2.65 18.99 13.22
CA LEU A 185 3.40 18.97 14.48
C LEU A 185 4.82 19.49 14.31
N ALA A 186 5.44 19.30 13.14
CA ALA A 186 6.79 19.78 12.85
C ALA A 186 6.83 21.28 12.55
N GLU A 187 5.80 21.83 11.91
CA GLU A 187 5.71 23.25 11.55
C GLU A 187 5.56 24.17 12.77
N TRP A 188 5.02 23.68 13.88
CA TRP A 188 4.68 24.51 15.04
C TRP A 188 5.35 24.01 16.32
N PRO A 189 6.17 24.84 16.98
CA PRO A 189 6.80 24.45 18.23
C PRO A 189 5.74 24.16 19.32
N PRO A 190 6.03 23.28 20.29
CA PRO A 190 5.07 22.84 21.32
C PRO A 190 4.43 23.99 22.11
N SER A 191 5.11 25.13 22.17
CA SER A 191 4.68 26.36 22.86
C SER A 191 3.65 27.19 22.10
N ARG A 192 3.44 26.96 20.79
CA ARG A 192 2.61 27.82 19.93
C ARG A 192 1.31 27.18 19.44
N LEU A 193 1.08 25.89 19.70
CA LEU A 193 -0.14 25.21 19.27
C LEU A 193 -0.76 24.32 20.34
N HIS A 194 -2.03 24.58 20.64
CA HIS A 194 -2.92 23.59 21.24
C HIS A 194 -3.33 22.57 20.17
N LEU A 195 -2.40 21.68 19.80
CA LEU A 195 -2.75 20.53 18.96
C LEU A 195 -3.61 19.55 19.75
N SER A 196 -4.68 19.12 19.11
CA SER A 196 -5.55 18.04 19.57
C SER A 196 -4.73 16.77 19.84
N ASP A 197 -5.15 16.03 20.86
CA ASP A 197 -4.50 14.76 21.21
C ASP A 197 -4.69 13.69 20.13
N LEU A 198 -5.75 13.83 19.32
CA LEU A 198 -5.96 13.00 18.13
C LEU A 198 -4.84 13.20 17.10
N CYS A 199 -4.48 14.43 16.76
CA CYS A 199 -3.40 14.74 15.81
C CYS A 199 -2.05 14.18 16.29
N LYS A 200 -1.74 14.33 17.59
CA LYS A 200 -0.53 13.75 18.20
C LYS A 200 -0.50 12.23 18.07
N ARG A 201 -1.63 11.56 18.33
CA ARG A 201 -1.76 10.10 18.20
C ARG A 201 -1.56 9.66 16.75
N LEU A 202 -2.24 10.30 15.80
CA LEU A 202 -2.13 9.98 14.37
C LEU A 202 -0.72 10.19 13.83
N ALA A 203 -0.01 11.21 14.31
CA ALA A 203 1.39 11.40 13.96
C ALA A 203 2.31 10.32 14.55
N THR A 204 2.04 9.86 15.77
CA THR A 204 2.76 8.73 16.36
C THR A 204 2.56 7.47 15.51
N GLU A 205 1.33 7.20 15.07
CA GLU A 205 1.05 6.11 14.12
C GLU A 205 1.77 6.29 12.77
N CYS A 206 1.96 7.53 12.31
CA CYS A 206 2.73 7.81 11.09
C CYS A 206 4.19 7.37 11.24
N VAL A 207 4.82 7.68 12.38
CA VAL A 207 6.20 7.29 12.70
C VAL A 207 6.32 5.77 12.81
N GLN A 208 5.33 5.11 13.44
CA GLN A 208 5.28 3.64 13.50
C GLN A 208 5.16 3.03 12.10
N ALA A 209 4.28 3.55 11.25
CA ALA A 209 4.12 3.10 9.87
C ALA A 209 5.42 3.26 9.06
N ALA A 210 6.13 4.39 9.18
CA ALA A 210 7.44 4.58 8.57
C ALA A 210 8.44 3.52 9.05
N GLY A 211 8.44 3.25 10.35
CA GLY A 211 9.28 2.22 10.93
C GLY A 211 8.98 0.82 10.43
N HIS A 212 7.71 0.49 10.15
CA HIS A 212 7.33 -0.79 9.54
C HIS A 212 7.79 -0.88 8.08
N VAL A 213 7.62 0.19 7.29
CA VAL A 213 8.09 0.22 5.89
C VAL A 213 9.59 -0.05 5.81
N ILE A 214 10.40 0.58 6.65
CA ILE A 214 11.85 0.35 6.67
C ILE A 214 12.20 -1.09 7.06
N ASN A 215 11.51 -1.65 8.06
CA ASN A 215 11.76 -3.02 8.54
C ASN A 215 11.33 -4.12 7.54
N LEU A 216 10.43 -3.81 6.61
CA LEU A 216 9.98 -4.75 5.57
C LEU A 216 10.98 -4.89 4.41
N LEU A 217 11.94 -3.97 4.32
CA LEU A 217 12.95 -3.98 3.27
C LEU A 217 14.10 -4.93 3.63
N PRO A 218 14.60 -5.73 2.69
CA PRO A 218 15.70 -6.65 2.95
C PRO A 218 16.98 -5.87 3.29
N GLU A 219 17.59 -6.17 4.44
CA GLU A 219 18.84 -5.52 4.87
C GLU A 219 20.05 -5.92 4.01
N ASP A 220 20.00 -7.08 3.34
CA ASP A 220 21.02 -7.54 2.42
C ASP A 220 20.53 -7.41 0.97
N VAL A 221 21.06 -6.42 0.27
CA VAL A 221 20.75 -6.10 -1.13
C VAL A 221 21.50 -7.06 -2.10
N GLY A 222 22.41 -7.91 -1.58
CA GLY A 222 23.28 -8.80 -2.34
C GLY A 222 22.64 -10.09 -2.87
N ALA A 223 21.41 -10.43 -2.49
CA ALA A 223 20.70 -11.56 -3.05
C ALA A 223 19.59 -11.07 -3.98
N VAL A 224 19.82 -11.14 -5.30
CA VAL A 224 18.95 -11.38 -6.48
C VAL A 224 17.45 -10.97 -6.48
N ARG A 225 16.75 -10.90 -5.34
CA ARG A 225 15.32 -10.62 -5.19
C ARG A 225 14.88 -9.20 -5.55
N LEU A 226 15.77 -8.20 -5.54
CA LEU A 226 15.40 -6.83 -5.92
C LEU A 226 15.63 -6.49 -7.41
N ASN A 227 16.35 -7.35 -8.16
CA ASN A 227 16.61 -7.10 -9.58
C ASN A 227 15.45 -7.55 -10.50
N ASN A 228 14.47 -8.29 -9.97
CA ASN A 228 13.29 -8.74 -10.74
C ASN A 228 12.06 -7.84 -10.60
N ILE A 229 12.20 -6.63 -10.06
CA ILE A 229 11.05 -5.74 -9.86
C ILE A 229 11.30 -4.43 -10.58
N GLY A 230 10.53 -4.16 -11.63
CA GLY A 230 10.44 -2.85 -12.30
C GLY A 230 9.86 -1.72 -11.42
N LEU A 231 10.13 -1.73 -10.11
CA LEU A 231 9.60 -0.80 -9.11
C LEU A 231 10.70 -0.20 -8.20
N TRP A 232 11.99 -0.22 -8.56
CA TRP A 232 13.01 0.45 -7.71
C TRP A 232 12.68 1.93 -7.44
N CYS A 233 12.19 2.68 -8.44
CA CYS A 233 11.73 4.07 -8.24
C CYS A 233 10.65 4.18 -7.16
N PHE A 234 9.74 3.20 -7.09
CA PHE A 234 8.67 3.13 -6.09
C PHE A 234 9.23 2.76 -4.71
N THR A 235 10.12 1.77 -4.64
CA THR A 235 10.83 1.40 -3.41
C THR A 235 11.63 2.58 -2.85
N LEU A 236 12.42 3.27 -3.68
CA LEU A 236 13.17 4.47 -3.32
C LEU A 236 12.25 5.58 -2.79
N HIS A 237 11.12 5.83 -3.47
CA HIS A 237 10.14 6.83 -3.03
C HIS A 237 9.64 6.53 -1.60
N HIS A 238 9.34 5.28 -1.30
CA HIS A 238 8.88 4.88 0.03
C HIS A 238 9.98 4.83 1.09
N ILE A 239 11.21 4.46 0.72
CA ILE A 239 12.39 4.62 1.60
C ILE A 239 12.54 6.08 1.97
N MET A 240 12.55 6.98 0.99
CA MET A 240 12.74 8.41 1.23
C MET A 240 11.61 9.02 2.04
N ARG A 241 10.34 8.68 1.75
CA ARG A 241 9.21 9.16 2.56
C ARG A 241 9.28 8.68 3.99
N SER A 242 9.61 7.41 4.22
CA SER A 242 9.75 6.86 5.57
C SER A 242 10.92 7.48 6.31
N THR A 243 12.05 7.67 5.62
CA THR A 243 13.25 8.31 6.18
C THR A 243 12.98 9.75 6.56
N ALA A 244 12.28 10.51 5.73
CA ALA A 244 11.88 11.89 6.03
C ALA A 244 10.99 11.94 7.29
N VAL A 245 10.00 11.05 7.42
CA VAL A 245 9.15 10.94 8.62
C VAL A 245 10.00 10.67 9.87
N LEU A 246 10.93 9.71 9.81
CA LEU A 246 11.80 9.37 10.93
C LEU A 246 12.76 10.51 11.29
N LEU A 247 13.31 11.21 10.30
CA LEU A 247 14.16 12.39 10.51
C LEU A 247 13.39 13.53 11.17
N VAL A 248 12.16 13.80 10.73
CA VAL A 248 11.31 14.82 11.35
C VAL A 248 11.06 14.48 12.81
N GLU A 249 10.64 13.26 13.14
CA GLU A 249 10.38 12.88 14.53
C GLU A 249 11.65 12.94 15.39
N LEU A 250 12.76 12.39 14.89
CA LEU A 250 14.02 12.37 15.63
C LEU A 250 14.49 13.79 15.95
N LEU A 251 14.56 14.66 14.93
CA LEU A 251 15.21 15.96 15.05
C LEU A 251 14.34 17.04 15.70
N THR A 252 13.02 16.90 15.68
CA THR A 252 12.11 17.96 16.15
C THR A 252 11.39 17.61 17.45
N ARG A 253 11.24 16.32 17.76
CA ARG A 253 10.28 15.86 18.78
C ARG A 253 10.85 14.81 19.73
N THR A 254 11.99 14.20 19.41
CA THR A 254 12.60 13.18 20.24
C THR A 254 13.74 13.75 21.08
N GLN A 255 13.75 13.43 22.38
CA GLN A 255 14.84 13.83 23.25
C GLN A 255 16.05 12.89 23.10
N PRO A 256 17.28 13.43 22.98
CA PRO A 256 18.50 12.62 22.97
C PRO A 256 18.62 11.67 24.18
N GLY A 257 19.20 10.49 23.96
CA GLY A 257 19.45 9.50 25.02
C GLY A 257 18.23 8.68 25.45
N THR A 258 17.06 8.91 24.86
CA THR A 258 15.86 8.09 25.12
C THR A 258 15.87 6.77 24.35
N SER A 259 15.10 5.78 24.80
CA SER A 259 14.90 4.52 24.08
C SER A 259 14.24 4.73 22.70
N GLU A 260 13.36 5.72 22.59
CA GLU A 260 12.74 6.15 21.35
C GLU A 260 13.79 6.70 20.36
N ALA A 261 14.68 7.58 20.81
CA ALA A 261 15.79 8.08 19.98
C ALA A 261 16.66 6.93 19.46
N ALA A 262 16.99 5.95 20.31
CA ALA A 262 17.77 4.80 19.91
C ALA A 262 17.06 3.94 18.85
N ALA A 263 15.74 3.73 18.99
CA ALA A 263 14.93 2.99 18.03
C ALA A 263 14.83 3.69 16.67
N LEU A 264 14.62 5.01 16.66
CA LEU A 264 14.58 5.83 15.44
C LEU A 264 15.95 5.86 14.75
N THR A 265 17.02 6.05 15.52
CA THR A 265 18.40 6.05 15.01
C THR A 265 18.74 4.72 14.35
N LYS A 266 18.37 3.59 14.96
CA LYS A 266 18.55 2.26 14.36
C LYS A 266 17.87 2.16 12.99
N LYS A 267 16.62 2.62 12.89
CA LYS A 267 15.87 2.60 11.62
C LYS A 267 16.49 3.51 10.56
N LEU A 268 16.92 4.70 10.95
CA LEU A 268 17.60 5.63 10.04
C LEU A 268 18.92 5.07 9.50
N ARG A 269 19.69 4.34 10.32
CA ARG A 269 20.89 3.63 9.84
C ARG A 269 20.55 2.56 8.80
N ILE A 270 19.47 1.80 9.01
CA ILE A 270 18.99 0.83 8.02
C ILE A 270 18.64 1.57 6.72
N SER A 271 17.85 2.64 6.77
CA SER A 271 17.51 3.44 5.59
C SER A 271 18.75 3.98 4.86
N LEU A 272 19.71 4.54 5.60
CA LEU A 272 20.95 5.07 5.02
C LEU A 272 21.74 3.99 4.29
N ARG A 273 21.85 2.79 4.88
CA ARG A 273 22.53 1.66 4.25
C ARG A 273 21.83 1.27 2.95
N LEU A 274 20.51 1.10 2.97
CA LEU A 274 19.72 0.76 1.78
C LEU A 274 19.91 1.78 0.64
N LEU A 275 19.99 3.07 0.97
CA LEU A 275 20.26 4.13 0.00
C LEU A 275 21.71 4.11 -0.50
N LYS A 276 22.68 3.87 0.39
CA LYS A 276 24.12 3.81 0.07
C LYS A 276 24.42 2.65 -0.85
N ASP A 277 23.94 1.45 -0.51
CA ASP A 277 24.15 0.22 -1.29
C ASP A 277 23.66 0.34 -2.75
N ARG A 278 22.66 1.20 -2.99
CA ARG A 278 22.07 1.39 -4.32
C ARG A 278 22.54 2.66 -5.01
N SER A 279 23.26 3.53 -4.32
CA SER A 279 23.83 4.76 -4.88
C SER A 279 24.86 4.49 -5.99
N GLU A 280 25.50 3.32 -5.99
CA GLU A 280 26.47 2.92 -7.00
C GLU A 280 25.83 2.69 -8.38
N VAL A 281 24.52 2.39 -8.42
CA VAL A 281 23.80 2.01 -9.65
C VAL A 281 22.77 3.08 -10.05
N ASP A 282 22.24 3.85 -9.09
CA ASP A 282 21.16 4.80 -9.32
C ASP A 282 21.47 6.21 -8.77
N ASN A 283 21.49 7.19 -9.66
CA ASN A 283 21.70 8.61 -9.34
C ASN A 283 20.61 9.16 -8.41
N ALA A 284 19.37 8.67 -8.48
CA ALA A 284 18.32 9.12 -7.58
C ALA A 284 18.61 8.65 -6.14
N SER A 285 19.05 7.39 -5.98
CA SER A 285 19.51 6.83 -4.71
C SER A 285 20.76 7.54 -4.18
N GLN A 286 21.71 7.90 -5.04
CA GLN A 286 22.87 8.69 -4.66
C GLN A 286 22.48 10.06 -4.09
N LYS A 287 21.58 10.78 -4.77
CA LYS A 287 21.07 12.08 -4.27
C LYS A 287 20.32 11.94 -2.95
N ALA A 288 19.45 10.93 -2.86
CA ALA A 288 18.71 10.60 -1.66
C ALA A 288 19.64 10.34 -0.46
N TRP A 289 20.67 9.52 -0.67
CA TRP A 289 21.69 9.22 0.32
C TRP A 289 22.44 10.48 0.76
N HIS A 290 22.91 11.32 -0.18
CA HIS A 290 23.60 12.58 0.14
C HIS A 290 22.74 13.54 0.96
N ILE A 291 21.45 13.67 0.64
CA ILE A 291 20.53 14.52 1.40
C ILE A 291 20.39 14.01 2.83
N CYS A 292 20.11 12.72 3.01
CA CYS A 292 19.91 12.14 4.34
C CYS A 292 21.20 12.16 5.19
N SER A 293 22.34 11.82 4.60
CA SER A 293 23.65 11.88 5.28
C SER A 293 24.05 13.31 5.63
N SER A 294 23.80 14.28 4.77
CA SER A 294 24.07 15.70 5.06
C SER A 294 23.22 16.23 6.23
N ILE A 295 21.94 15.84 6.29
CA ILE A 295 21.06 16.22 7.42
C ILE A 295 21.60 15.61 8.73
N LEU A 296 21.97 14.33 8.70
CA LEU A 296 22.40 13.59 9.89
C LEU A 296 23.81 13.95 10.35
N SER A 297 24.74 14.27 9.47
CA SER A 297 26.05 14.82 9.86
C SER A 297 25.90 16.17 10.55
N ARG A 298 24.97 17.02 10.07
CA ARG A 298 24.76 18.36 10.65
C ARG A 298 24.01 18.34 11.99
N HIS A 299 23.08 17.41 12.18
CA HIS A 299 22.14 17.44 13.30
C HIS A 299 22.10 16.15 14.14
N GLY A 300 22.73 15.07 13.69
CA GLY A 300 22.65 13.73 14.28
C GLY A 300 23.68 13.44 15.37
N SER A 301 24.71 14.27 15.54
CA SER A 301 25.76 14.04 16.56
C SER A 301 25.19 13.92 17.98
N ILE A 302 24.17 14.71 18.31
CA ILE A 302 23.45 14.64 19.59
C ILE A 302 22.71 13.31 19.80
N PHE A 303 22.41 12.59 18.71
CA PHE A 303 21.75 11.28 18.72
C PHE A 303 22.73 10.11 18.54
N GLY A 304 24.04 10.39 18.56
CA GLY A 304 25.09 9.38 18.45
C GLY A 304 25.36 8.90 17.03
N PHE A 305 25.10 9.73 16.02
CA PHE A 305 25.68 9.54 14.68
C PHE A 305 27.11 10.10 14.67
N GLY A 306 28.10 9.25 14.38
CA GLY A 306 29.50 9.66 14.24
C GLY A 306 29.80 10.21 12.83
N ASP A 307 30.85 11.02 12.71
CA ASP A 307 31.31 11.55 11.42
C ASP A 307 31.74 10.43 10.45
N ASP A 308 32.11 9.26 10.99
CA ASP A 308 32.55 8.08 10.23
C ASP A 308 31.40 7.30 9.56
N GLU A 309 30.14 7.60 9.90
CA GLU A 309 28.96 6.87 9.41
C GLU A 309 28.47 7.34 8.01
N PHE A 310 29.03 8.43 7.48
CA PHE A 310 28.57 9.07 6.24
C PHE A 310 29.59 8.85 5.10
#